data_AF-A0A1H7U7P1-F1
#
_entry.id   AF-A0A1H7U7P1-F1
#
_cell.length_a   1.000
_cell.length_b   1.000
_cell.length_c   1.000
_cell.angle_alpha   90.00
_cell.angle_beta   90.00
_cell.angle_gamma   90.00
#
_symmetry.space_group_name_H-M   'P 1'
#
loop_
_entity.id
_entity.type
_entity.pdbx_description
1 polymer ?
#
loop_
_entity_poly.entity_id
_entity_poly.type
_entity_poly.pdbx_seq_one_letter_code
_entity_poly.pdbx_strand_id
1 'polypeptide(L)'
;MRPHKVTLVLLAVIMLGTACSRLTFIRPKGGMKAIDVPRTEYDVRDSKATQERLEERNSLGLAEQRLRVGDLETAEREASKALKLNPSSAAAYTLLAIVADRRGQAKAAGDDYRKAAELSPQDGGMLNNYGAWLCANGFPAEALVWFDRAIAAPGYNNPTAALANAGGCALQTGQYERVESDLRKALALDPKNAYALVSMARNEYRLGHYMDARAFIERRLTAAPVDAGVLQLAVDIETKLGDMAAAEKYRQRQRAEFPNATAASPGDSARP
;
A
#
# COMPACT_ATOMS: atom_id res chain seq x y z
N MET A 1 -55.20 -46.36 -18.35
CA MET A 1 -54.82 -44.93 -18.18
C MET A 1 -55.65 -44.35 -17.03
N ARG A 2 -55.00 -43.57 -16.14
CA ARG A 2 -55.43 -43.07 -14.80
C ARG A 2 -55.48 -44.14 -13.68
N PRO A 3 -55.37 -43.81 -12.36
CA PRO A 3 -54.74 -42.66 -11.66
C PRO A 3 -54.03 -43.00 -10.29
N HIS A 4 -53.55 -41.97 -9.58
CA HIS A 4 -53.45 -41.75 -8.11
C HIS A 4 -52.45 -42.48 -7.16
N LYS A 5 -51.62 -41.63 -6.49
CA LYS A 5 -51.33 -41.43 -5.04
C LYS A 5 -51.21 -42.61 -4.06
N VAL A 6 -50.48 -42.32 -2.95
CA VAL A 6 -50.55 -42.87 -1.56
C VAL A 6 -49.48 -43.92 -1.24
N THR A 7 -48.80 -44.08 -0.08
CA THR A 7 -48.50 -43.36 1.19
C THR A 7 -47.69 -44.36 2.05
N LEU A 8 -46.58 -43.94 2.67
CA LEU A 8 -46.14 -44.23 4.06
C LEU A 8 -45.84 -45.68 4.59
N VAL A 9 -44.87 -45.71 5.53
CA VAL A 9 -44.76 -46.54 6.77
C VAL A 9 -43.52 -47.46 6.89
N LEU A 10 -42.55 -46.93 7.65
CA LEU A 10 -41.79 -47.52 8.79
C LEU A 10 -42.02 -49.00 9.16
N LEU A 11 -40.95 -49.75 9.48
CA LEU A 11 -40.65 -50.27 10.84
C LEU A 11 -39.42 -51.19 10.89
N ALA A 12 -38.76 -51.14 12.05
CA ALA A 12 -37.48 -51.74 12.41
C ALA A 12 -37.59 -53.13 13.06
N VAL A 13 -36.54 -53.96 12.96
CA VAL A 13 -36.15 -55.09 13.86
C VAL A 13 -34.64 -55.33 13.63
N ILE A 14 -33.66 -55.01 14.50
CA ILE A 14 -33.25 -55.51 15.83
C ILE A 14 -32.56 -56.90 15.84
N MET A 15 -31.27 -56.89 16.25
CA MET A 15 -30.45 -57.88 17.00
C MET A 15 -29.73 -59.06 16.30
N LEU A 16 -28.39 -58.91 16.24
CA LEU A 16 -27.33 -59.72 16.88
C LEU A 16 -27.45 -61.26 16.91
N GLY A 17 -26.44 -61.93 16.35
CA GLY A 17 -26.21 -63.37 16.58
C GLY A 17 -24.93 -63.92 15.93
N THR A 18 -23.81 -63.79 16.65
CA THR A 18 -22.69 -64.75 16.79
C THR A 18 -22.02 -65.44 15.59
N ALA A 19 -20.68 -65.38 15.65
CA ALA A 19 -19.72 -66.46 15.42
C ALA A 19 -19.24 -66.75 13.99
N CYS A 20 -18.03 -66.25 13.70
CA CYS A 20 -16.97 -66.86 12.88
C CYS A 20 -15.69 -66.04 13.17
N SER A 21 -14.47 -66.50 13.39
CA SER A 21 -13.82 -67.80 13.52
C SER A 21 -12.45 -67.50 14.14
N ARG A 22 -11.92 -68.40 14.97
CA ARG A 22 -10.62 -68.26 15.63
C ARG A 22 -9.48 -68.18 14.60
N LEU A 23 -8.82 -67.02 14.49
CA LEU A 23 -7.43 -66.97 14.02
C LEU A 23 -6.52 -67.23 15.21
N THR A 24 -5.86 -68.40 15.20
CA THR A 24 -4.81 -68.78 16.14
C THR A 24 -3.62 -67.85 15.96
N PHE A 25 -3.58 -66.82 16.80
CA PHE A 25 -2.45 -65.92 16.93
C PHE A 25 -1.26 -66.69 17.55
N ILE A 26 -0.26 -67.03 16.75
CA ILE A 26 1.03 -67.50 17.24
C ILE A 26 1.70 -66.32 17.96
N ARG A 27 1.66 -66.30 19.30
CA ARG A 27 2.42 -65.33 20.10
C ARG A 27 3.92 -65.63 19.92
N PRO A 28 4.73 -64.71 19.37
CA PRO A 28 6.17 -64.89 19.40
C PRO A 28 6.61 -64.93 20.88
N LYS A 29 7.28 -66.03 21.28
CA LYS A 29 7.96 -66.13 22.58
C LYS A 29 9.24 -65.32 22.52
N GLY A 30 9.09 -64.01 22.60
CA GLY A 30 10.18 -63.06 22.71
C GLY A 30 9.58 -61.77 23.23
N GLY A 31 9.74 -61.51 24.52
CA GLY A 31 9.36 -60.22 25.08
C GLY A 31 10.16 -59.16 24.35
N MET A 32 9.50 -58.36 23.51
CA MET A 32 10.07 -57.10 23.08
C MET A 32 10.32 -56.31 24.36
N LYS A 33 11.58 -56.24 24.79
CA LYS A 33 11.97 -55.25 25.79
C LYS A 33 11.61 -53.93 25.16
N ALA A 34 10.66 -53.22 25.78
CA ALA A 34 10.41 -51.84 25.44
C ALA A 34 11.76 -51.15 25.48
N ILE A 35 12.26 -50.74 24.31
CA ILE A 35 13.40 -49.85 24.27
C ILE A 35 12.84 -48.56 24.82
N ASP A 36 13.13 -48.29 26.09
CA ASP A 36 12.84 -47.02 26.73
C ASP A 36 13.76 -45.99 26.07
N VAL A 37 13.34 -45.50 24.91
CA VAL A 37 14.00 -44.38 24.24
C VAL A 37 13.62 -43.20 25.11
N PRO A 38 14.55 -42.61 25.90
CA PRO A 38 14.22 -41.46 26.70
C PRO A 38 13.64 -40.40 25.76
N ARG A 39 12.38 -40.04 25.98
CA ARG A 39 11.79 -38.87 25.33
C ARG A 39 12.62 -37.68 25.78
N THR A 40 13.55 -37.28 24.93
CA THR A 40 14.24 -36.01 25.07
C THR A 40 13.17 -34.96 24.81
N GLU A 41 12.69 -34.36 25.90
CA GLU A 41 11.83 -33.19 25.83
C GLU A 41 12.72 -32.03 25.40
N TYR A 42 12.73 -31.73 24.10
CA TYR A 42 13.49 -30.61 23.57
C TYR A 42 12.76 -29.32 23.95
N ASP A 43 13.27 -28.59 24.95
CA ASP A 43 12.83 -27.23 25.29
C ASP A 43 13.36 -26.26 24.22
N VAL A 44 12.66 -26.17 23.09
CA VAL A 44 13.00 -25.23 22.02
C VAL A 44 12.49 -23.85 22.43
N ARG A 45 13.26 -23.17 23.29
CA ARG A 45 13.07 -21.74 23.56
C ARG A 45 13.85 -20.92 22.56
N ASP A 46 13.16 -19.99 21.91
CA ASP A 46 13.81 -18.98 21.09
C ASP A 46 14.85 -18.22 21.92
N SER A 47 16.00 -17.96 21.30
CA SER A 47 17.01 -17.09 21.92
C SER A 47 16.40 -15.71 22.19
N LYS A 48 16.90 -14.99 23.20
CA LYS A 48 16.48 -13.61 23.47
C LYS A 48 16.58 -12.72 22.21
N ALA A 49 17.63 -12.88 21.41
CA ALA A 49 17.79 -12.16 20.15
C ALA A 49 16.76 -12.56 19.08
N THR A 50 16.26 -13.80 19.10
CA THR A 50 15.14 -14.21 18.24
C THR A 50 13.83 -13.59 18.73
N GLN A 51 13.59 -13.59 20.05
CA GLN A 51 12.41 -12.96 20.65
C GLN A 51 12.36 -11.46 20.34
N GLU A 52 13.46 -10.73 20.56
CA GLU A 52 13.54 -9.29 20.28
C GLU A 52 13.29 -8.95 18.81
N ARG A 53 13.83 -9.74 17.86
CA ARG A 53 13.54 -9.56 16.42
C ARG A 53 12.09 -9.84 16.06
N LEU A 54 11.48 -10.87 16.66
CA LEU A 54 10.07 -11.17 16.45
C LEU A 54 9.18 -10.07 17.04
N GLU A 55 9.52 -9.56 18.22
CA GLU A 55 8.84 -8.44 18.85
C GLU A 55 8.95 -7.15 18.04
N GLU A 56 10.15 -6.83 17.51
CA GLU A 56 10.35 -5.70 16.61
C GLU A 56 9.42 -5.81 15.40
N ARG A 57 9.45 -6.96 14.72
CA ARG A 57 8.60 -7.20 13.54
C ARG A 57 7.11 -7.08 13.87
N ASN A 58 6.69 -7.60 15.00
CA ASN A 58 5.29 -7.51 15.44
C ASN A 58 4.89 -6.07 15.74
N SER A 59 5.75 -5.30 16.41
CA SER A 59 5.52 -3.88 16.67
C SER A 59 5.50 -3.05 15.39
N LEU A 60 6.39 -3.32 14.42
CA LEU A 60 6.35 -2.67 13.10
C LEU A 60 5.02 -2.95 12.37
N GLY A 61 4.60 -4.22 12.30
CA GLY A 61 3.36 -4.60 11.64
C GLY A 61 2.12 -4.00 12.31
N LEU A 62 2.11 -3.91 13.64
CA LEU A 62 1.03 -3.28 14.38
C LEU A 62 1.02 -1.76 14.15
N ALA A 63 2.18 -1.09 14.18
CA ALA A 63 2.28 0.34 13.89
C ALA A 63 1.73 0.67 12.49
N GLU A 64 2.11 -0.12 11.50
CA GLU A 64 1.64 0.03 10.12
C GLU A 64 0.12 -0.19 9.97
N GLN A 65 -0.43 -1.19 10.67
CA GLN A 65 -1.89 -1.39 10.74
C GLN A 65 -2.60 -0.18 11.37
N ARG A 66 -2.02 0.39 12.43
CA ARG A 66 -2.63 1.49 13.18
C ARG A 66 -2.60 2.79 12.40
N LEU A 67 -1.53 3.04 11.62
CA LEU A 67 -1.48 4.11 10.63
C LEU A 67 -2.60 4.02 9.59
N ARG A 68 -2.90 2.81 9.09
CA ARG A 68 -3.98 2.63 8.09
C ARG A 68 -5.36 3.02 8.61
N VAL A 69 -5.61 2.84 9.90
CA VAL A 69 -6.90 3.22 10.53
C VAL A 69 -6.87 4.60 11.18
N GLY A 70 -5.74 5.33 11.09
CA GLY A 70 -5.61 6.69 11.63
C GLY A 70 -5.30 6.78 13.13
N ASP A 71 -5.03 5.65 13.80
CA ASP A 71 -4.60 5.64 15.21
C ASP A 71 -3.11 5.99 15.30
N LEU A 72 -2.82 7.29 15.25
CA LEU A 72 -1.47 7.83 15.23
C LEU A 72 -0.73 7.61 16.55
N GLU A 73 -1.44 7.61 17.67
CA GLU A 73 -0.85 7.42 19.00
C GLU A 73 -0.34 5.99 19.19
N THR A 74 -1.15 4.99 18.86
CA THR A 74 -0.68 3.59 18.90
C THR A 74 0.42 3.35 17.87
N ALA A 75 0.29 3.92 16.67
CA ALA A 75 1.32 3.78 15.65
C ALA A 75 2.70 4.28 16.13
N GLU A 76 2.74 5.47 16.72
CA GLU A 76 3.95 6.06 17.28
C GLU A 76 4.55 5.20 18.39
N ARG A 77 3.71 4.74 19.33
CA ARG A 77 4.14 3.93 20.47
C ARG A 77 4.78 2.62 20.00
N GLU A 78 4.17 1.94 19.03
CA GLU A 78 4.67 0.67 18.51
C GLU A 78 5.91 0.86 17.63
N ALA A 79 5.96 1.90 16.78
CA ALA A 79 7.17 2.23 16.02
C ALA A 79 8.34 2.60 16.94
N SER A 80 8.07 3.37 18.00
CA SER A 80 9.06 3.69 19.04
C SER A 80 9.54 2.45 19.79
N LYS A 81 8.65 1.49 20.04
CA LYS A 81 9.03 0.20 20.64
C LYS A 81 9.94 -0.60 19.71
N ALA A 82 9.61 -0.67 18.42
CA ALA A 82 10.48 -1.31 17.42
C ALA A 82 11.86 -0.66 17.39
N LEU A 83 11.93 0.68 17.45
CA LEU A 83 13.21 1.41 17.46
C LEU A 83 14.03 1.16 18.75
N LYS A 84 13.37 0.94 19.91
CA LYS A 84 14.07 0.53 21.14
C LYS A 84 14.70 -0.85 21.03
N LEU A 85 14.04 -1.77 20.33
CA LEU A 85 14.55 -3.13 20.09
C LEU A 85 15.66 -3.13 19.02
N ASN A 86 15.51 -2.30 17.99
CA ASN A 86 16.47 -2.14 16.92
C ASN A 86 16.64 -0.64 16.56
N PRO A 87 17.67 0.03 17.12
CA PRO A 87 17.93 1.45 16.84
C PRO A 87 18.30 1.77 15.38
N SER A 88 18.56 0.77 14.54
CA SER A 88 18.89 0.93 13.12
C SER A 88 17.75 0.52 12.19
N SER A 89 16.52 0.39 12.72
CA SER A 89 15.35 -0.02 11.94
C SER A 89 14.85 1.12 11.03
N ALA A 90 15.24 1.10 9.76
CA ALA A 90 14.78 2.07 8.75
C ALA A 90 13.25 2.09 8.60
N ALA A 91 12.61 0.93 8.76
CA ALA A 91 11.15 0.81 8.77
C ALA A 91 10.53 1.55 9.96
N ALA A 92 11.09 1.43 11.17
CA ALA A 92 10.59 2.16 12.34
C ALA A 92 10.69 3.68 12.15
N TYR A 93 11.82 4.16 11.64
CA TYR A 93 12.00 5.58 11.30
C TYR A 93 10.97 6.06 10.27
N THR A 94 10.73 5.29 9.20
CA THR A 94 9.69 5.64 8.20
C THR A 94 8.30 5.73 8.83
N LEU A 95 7.94 4.81 9.72
CA LEU A 95 6.64 4.83 10.40
C LEU A 95 6.49 6.05 11.32
N LEU A 96 7.53 6.41 12.07
CA LEU A 96 7.55 7.63 12.89
C LEU A 96 7.46 8.88 12.02
N ALA A 97 8.15 8.90 10.87
CA ALA A 97 8.07 10.00 9.92
C ALA A 97 6.63 10.21 9.40
N ILE A 98 5.93 9.13 9.04
CA ILE A 98 4.53 9.19 8.61
C ILE A 98 3.62 9.70 9.75
N VAL A 99 3.84 9.27 11.00
CA VAL A 99 3.11 9.79 12.16
C VAL A 99 3.33 11.30 12.29
N ALA A 100 4.58 11.75 12.25
CA ALA A 100 4.95 13.15 12.40
C ALA A 100 4.34 14.02 11.28
N ASP A 101 4.39 13.57 10.02
CA ASP A 101 3.77 14.25 8.88
C ASP A 101 2.26 14.42 9.08
N ARG A 102 1.56 13.36 9.50
CA ARG A 102 0.11 13.41 9.75
C ARG A 102 -0.27 14.32 10.91
N ARG A 103 0.69 14.65 11.79
CA ARG A 103 0.53 15.64 12.87
C ARG A 103 1.00 17.04 12.47
N GLY A 104 1.41 17.25 11.22
CA GLY A 104 1.94 18.52 10.73
C GLY A 104 3.34 18.86 11.25
N GLN A 105 4.06 17.89 11.80
CA GLN A 105 5.41 18.04 12.35
C GLN A 105 6.47 17.82 11.26
N ALA A 106 6.39 18.61 10.19
CA ALA A 106 7.17 18.41 8.96
C ALA A 106 8.67 18.23 9.23
N LYS A 107 9.28 19.07 10.10
CA LYS A 107 10.71 18.96 10.41
C LYS A 107 11.08 17.59 11.00
N ALA A 108 10.31 17.11 11.98
CA ALA A 108 10.57 15.82 12.62
C ALA A 108 10.42 14.67 11.62
N ALA A 109 9.38 14.73 10.78
CA ALA A 109 9.19 13.76 9.71
C ALA A 109 10.36 13.71 8.73
N GLY A 110 10.86 14.88 8.29
CA GLY A 110 12.01 14.96 7.41
C GLY A 110 13.29 14.39 8.01
N ASP A 111 13.52 14.62 9.31
CA ASP A 111 14.67 14.05 10.01
C ASP A 111 14.59 12.51 10.07
N ASP A 112 13.41 11.94 10.32
CA ASP A 112 13.19 10.49 10.37
C ASP A 112 13.24 9.84 8.98
N TYR A 113 12.63 10.43 7.93
CA TYR A 113 12.75 9.93 6.56
C TYR A 113 14.20 9.95 6.07
N ARG A 114 14.93 11.04 6.34
CA ARG A 114 16.35 11.13 6.00
C ARG A 114 17.12 10.01 6.69
N LYS A 115 16.86 9.78 7.98
CA LYS A 115 17.52 8.71 8.75
C LYS A 115 17.23 7.32 8.19
N ALA A 116 15.99 7.05 7.79
CA ALA A 116 15.61 5.79 7.14
C ALA A 116 16.37 5.58 5.83
N ALA A 117 16.45 6.61 4.99
CA ALA A 117 17.18 6.57 3.72
C ALA A 117 18.71 6.37 3.93
N GLU A 118 19.30 7.02 4.93
CA GLU A 118 20.73 6.85 5.29
C GLU A 118 21.05 5.44 5.81
N LEU A 119 20.14 4.83 6.57
CA LEU A 119 20.30 3.47 7.10
C LEU A 119 20.11 2.39 6.03
N SER A 120 19.43 2.70 4.92
CA SER A 120 19.12 1.76 3.85
C SER A 120 19.40 2.37 2.47
N PRO A 121 20.68 2.69 2.15
CA PRO A 121 21.04 3.44 0.95
C PRO A 121 20.85 2.66 -0.36
N GLN A 122 20.53 1.37 -0.29
CA GLN A 122 20.22 0.49 -1.43
C GLN A 122 18.74 0.08 -1.48
N ASP A 123 17.93 0.54 -0.53
CA ASP A 123 16.49 0.29 -0.54
C ASP A 123 15.78 1.40 -1.32
N GLY A 124 15.39 1.10 -2.56
CA GLY A 124 14.68 2.06 -3.41
C GLY A 124 13.38 2.58 -2.81
N GLY A 125 12.71 1.80 -1.96
CA GLY A 125 11.51 2.25 -1.24
C GLY A 125 11.82 3.33 -0.20
N MET A 126 12.87 3.13 0.61
CA MET A 126 13.28 4.11 1.63
C MET A 126 13.77 5.42 1.00
N LEU A 127 14.56 5.31 -0.08
CA LEU A 127 15.03 6.47 -0.86
C LEU A 127 13.85 7.23 -1.49
N ASN A 128 12.89 6.52 -2.08
CA ASN A 128 11.68 7.11 -2.65
C ASN A 128 10.85 7.84 -1.59
N ASN A 129 10.69 7.27 -0.38
CA ASN A 129 9.90 7.90 0.68
C ASN A 129 10.49 9.25 1.09
N TYR A 130 11.82 9.34 1.23
CA TYR A 130 12.46 10.61 1.53
C TYR A 130 12.35 11.61 0.37
N GLY A 131 12.53 11.16 -0.87
CA GLY A 131 12.29 12.00 -2.06
C GLY A 131 10.86 12.55 -2.12
N ALA A 132 9.87 11.72 -1.81
CA ALA A 132 8.46 12.13 -1.77
C ALA A 132 8.21 13.19 -0.70
N TRP A 133 8.77 13.01 0.49
CA TRP A 133 8.71 14.01 1.56
C TRP A 133 9.36 15.34 1.14
N LEU A 134 10.57 15.30 0.56
CA LEU A 134 11.27 16.49 0.08
C LEU A 134 10.43 17.26 -0.95
N CYS A 135 9.83 16.54 -1.92
CA CYS A 135 9.01 17.15 -2.94
C CYS A 135 7.77 17.82 -2.37
N ALA A 136 7.11 17.17 -1.41
CA ALA A 136 5.93 17.72 -0.74
C ALA A 136 6.25 18.94 0.14
N ASN A 137 7.49 19.08 0.62
CA ASN A 137 7.90 20.11 1.56
C ASN A 137 8.74 21.23 0.92
N GLY A 138 8.68 21.40 -0.41
CA GLY A 138 9.27 22.54 -1.11
C GLY A 138 10.74 22.36 -1.50
N PHE A 139 11.25 21.13 -1.50
CA PHE A 139 12.61 20.80 -1.92
C PHE A 139 12.63 19.91 -3.20
N PRO A 140 11.96 20.30 -4.30
CA PRO A 140 11.76 19.42 -5.44
C PRO A 140 13.06 19.11 -6.19
N ALA A 141 14.01 20.06 -6.26
CA ALA A 141 15.31 19.80 -6.89
C ALA A 141 16.11 18.71 -6.14
N GLU A 142 16.09 18.74 -4.81
CA GLU A 142 16.74 17.70 -3.99
C GLU A 142 15.98 16.37 -4.09
N ALA A 143 14.65 16.40 -4.07
CA ALA A 143 13.80 15.23 -4.21
C ALA A 143 14.13 14.41 -5.47
N LEU A 144 14.36 15.08 -6.60
CA LEU A 144 14.69 14.43 -7.87
C LEU A 144 15.99 13.62 -7.78
N VAL A 145 17.00 14.10 -7.03
CA VAL A 145 18.24 13.34 -6.80
C VAL A 145 17.97 12.06 -6.01
N TRP A 146 17.07 12.11 -5.01
CA TRP A 146 16.69 10.94 -4.22
C TRP A 146 15.84 9.95 -5.01
N PHE A 147 14.95 10.42 -5.89
CA PHE A 147 14.23 9.54 -6.81
C PHE A 147 15.17 8.87 -7.81
N ASP A 148 16.16 9.58 -8.34
CA ASP A 148 17.16 8.99 -9.24
C ASP A 148 17.94 7.86 -8.56
N ARG A 149 18.34 8.07 -7.29
CA ARG A 149 18.95 7.02 -6.47
C ARG A 149 17.99 5.85 -6.23
N ALA A 150 16.72 6.13 -5.93
CA ALA A 150 15.71 5.11 -5.71
C ALA A 150 15.52 4.23 -6.94
N ILE A 151 15.35 4.83 -8.13
CA ILE A 151 15.15 4.13 -9.39
C ILE A 151 16.39 3.29 -9.76
N ALA A 152 17.59 3.76 -9.44
CA ALA A 152 18.84 3.04 -9.68
C ALA A 152 19.19 2.00 -8.60
N ALA A 153 18.40 1.89 -7.53
CA ALA A 153 18.72 1.04 -6.39
C ALA A 153 18.72 -0.46 -6.77
N PRO A 154 19.76 -1.22 -6.43
CA PRO A 154 19.83 -2.65 -6.74
C PRO A 154 18.66 -3.42 -6.11
N GLY A 155 18.00 -4.26 -6.90
CA GLY A 155 16.89 -5.10 -6.41
C GLY A 155 15.56 -4.36 -6.20
N TYR A 156 15.45 -3.08 -6.60
CA TYR A 156 14.18 -2.37 -6.59
C TYR A 156 13.28 -2.79 -7.75
N ASN A 157 12.61 -3.93 -7.57
CA ASN A 157 11.87 -4.62 -8.64
C ASN A 157 10.61 -3.88 -9.11
N ASN A 158 10.15 -2.85 -8.40
CA ASN A 158 8.96 -2.08 -8.77
C ASN A 158 9.18 -0.57 -8.54
N PRO A 159 9.89 0.12 -9.46
CA PRO A 159 10.16 1.54 -9.35
C PRO A 159 8.99 2.42 -9.79
N THR A 160 7.81 1.85 -10.07
CA THR A 160 6.62 2.57 -10.57
C THR A 160 6.29 3.80 -9.72
N ALA A 161 6.30 3.66 -8.39
CA ALA A 161 6.02 4.76 -7.48
C ALA A 161 7.11 5.85 -7.55
N ALA A 162 8.39 5.46 -7.55
CA ALA A 162 9.51 6.40 -7.66
C ALA A 162 9.52 7.16 -8.99
N LEU A 163 9.21 6.48 -10.10
CA LEU A 163 9.06 7.10 -11.42
C LEU A 163 7.89 8.08 -11.46
N ALA A 164 6.72 7.68 -10.93
CA ALA A 164 5.55 8.54 -10.86
C ALA A 164 5.83 9.79 -10.01
N ASN A 165 6.45 9.60 -8.83
CA ASN A 165 6.85 10.68 -7.93
C ASN A 165 7.90 11.60 -8.56
N ALA A 166 8.91 11.06 -9.25
CA ALA A 166 9.91 11.85 -9.96
C ALA A 166 9.28 12.74 -11.03
N GLY A 167 8.44 12.16 -11.89
CA GLY A 167 7.78 12.90 -12.95
C GLY A 167 6.79 13.94 -12.41
N GLY A 168 6.00 13.60 -11.38
CA GLY A 168 5.13 14.55 -10.70
C GLY A 168 5.90 15.70 -10.02
N CYS A 169 7.06 15.40 -9.43
CA CYS A 169 7.91 16.41 -8.80
C CYS A 169 8.62 17.31 -9.83
N ALA A 170 9.02 16.75 -10.97
CA ALA A 170 9.65 17.49 -12.07
C ALA A 170 8.75 18.62 -12.60
N LEU A 171 7.42 18.47 -12.52
CA LEU A 171 6.47 19.53 -12.86
C LEU A 171 6.64 20.81 -12.02
N GLN A 172 7.11 20.70 -10.77
CA GLN A 172 7.34 21.83 -9.88
C GLN A 172 8.61 22.61 -10.25
N THR A 173 9.55 21.97 -10.94
CA THR A 173 10.81 22.57 -11.39
C THR A 173 10.83 22.93 -12.87
N GLY A 174 9.73 22.66 -13.59
CA GLY A 174 9.61 22.95 -15.02
C GLY A 174 10.44 22.04 -15.94
N GLN A 175 10.90 20.88 -15.44
CA GLN A 175 11.67 19.90 -16.22
C GLN A 175 10.74 19.02 -17.07
N TYR A 176 10.03 19.61 -18.04
CA TYR A 176 8.94 18.97 -18.78
C TYR A 176 9.36 17.70 -19.55
N GLU A 177 10.58 17.66 -20.09
CA GLU A 177 11.10 16.46 -20.77
C GLU A 177 11.24 15.28 -19.80
N ARG A 178 11.65 15.57 -18.55
CA ARG A 178 11.74 14.57 -17.49
C ARG A 178 10.37 14.11 -17.04
N VAL A 179 9.40 15.03 -16.92
CA VAL A 179 7.99 14.70 -16.62
C VAL A 179 7.50 13.64 -17.61
N GLU A 180 7.65 13.89 -18.91
CA GLU A 180 7.18 12.99 -19.95
C GLU A 180 7.86 11.61 -19.88
N SER A 181 9.19 11.60 -19.77
CA SER A 181 9.98 10.37 -19.66
C SER A 181 9.55 9.51 -18.47
N ASP A 182 9.54 10.09 -17.27
CA ASP A 182 9.39 9.33 -16.03
C ASP A 182 7.93 8.88 -15.84
N LEU A 183 6.97 9.73 -16.16
CA LEU A 183 5.54 9.38 -16.08
C LEU A 183 5.15 8.33 -17.13
N ARG A 184 5.68 8.38 -18.37
CA ARG A 184 5.42 7.32 -19.34
C ARG A 184 6.00 5.98 -18.90
N LYS A 185 7.21 5.96 -18.33
CA LYS A 185 7.79 4.74 -17.75
C LYS A 185 6.92 4.20 -16.61
N ALA A 186 6.45 5.08 -15.72
CA ALA A 186 5.53 4.67 -14.64
C ALA A 186 4.23 4.07 -15.21
N LEU A 187 3.62 4.70 -16.22
CA LEU A 187 2.39 4.22 -16.84
C LEU A 187 2.57 2.98 -17.71
N ALA A 188 3.79 2.69 -18.19
CA ALA A 188 4.10 1.44 -18.85
C ALA A 188 4.13 0.26 -17.86
N LEU A 189 4.59 0.50 -16.63
CA LEU A 189 4.60 -0.49 -15.55
C LEU A 189 3.23 -0.66 -14.90
N ASP A 190 2.52 0.45 -14.67
CA ASP A 190 1.17 0.47 -14.12
C ASP A 190 0.30 1.47 -14.91
N PRO A 191 -0.46 1.00 -15.92
CA PRO A 191 -1.32 1.84 -16.73
C PRO A 191 -2.46 2.54 -15.97
N LYS A 192 -2.74 2.12 -14.73
CA LYS A 192 -3.76 2.67 -13.84
C LYS A 192 -3.16 3.50 -12.71
N ASN A 193 -1.87 3.79 -12.73
CA ASN A 193 -1.24 4.61 -11.69
C ASN A 193 -1.88 6.00 -11.66
N ALA A 194 -2.71 6.24 -10.65
CA ALA A 194 -3.52 7.44 -10.54
C ALA A 194 -2.67 8.71 -10.43
N TYR A 195 -1.57 8.67 -9.69
CA TYR A 195 -0.69 9.83 -9.54
C TYR A 195 0.01 10.18 -10.85
N ALA A 196 0.47 9.17 -11.60
CA ALA A 196 1.08 9.40 -12.90
C ALA A 196 0.06 9.93 -13.94
N LEU A 197 -1.16 9.38 -13.97
CA LEU A 197 -2.22 9.84 -14.87
C LEU A 197 -2.60 11.31 -14.62
N VAL A 198 -2.81 11.72 -13.37
CA VAL A 198 -3.14 13.13 -13.07
C VAL A 198 -1.95 14.05 -13.34
N SER A 199 -0.72 13.59 -13.12
CA SER A 199 0.48 14.37 -13.41
C SER A 199 0.68 14.56 -14.92
N MET A 200 0.41 13.53 -15.74
CA MET A 200 0.38 13.67 -17.22
C MET A 200 -0.70 14.65 -17.66
N ALA A 201 -1.92 14.53 -17.12
CA ALA A 201 -3.00 15.48 -17.45
C ALA A 201 -2.61 16.94 -17.13
N ARG A 202 -1.94 17.17 -15.98
CA ARG A 202 -1.41 18.49 -15.61
C ARG A 202 -0.31 18.95 -16.57
N ASN A 203 0.60 18.06 -16.97
CA ASN A 203 1.66 18.36 -17.94
C ASN A 203 1.06 18.84 -19.26
N GLU A 204 0.19 18.02 -19.86
CA GLU A 204 -0.44 18.34 -21.15
C GLU A 204 -1.31 19.59 -21.09
N TYR A 205 -2.04 19.80 -19.98
CA TYR A 205 -2.80 21.04 -19.77
C TYR A 205 -1.89 22.27 -19.77
N ARG A 206 -0.73 22.20 -19.09
CA ARG A 206 0.24 23.30 -19.03
C ARG A 206 0.86 23.59 -20.40
N LEU A 207 1.09 22.55 -21.20
CA LEU A 207 1.63 22.66 -22.56
C LEU A 207 0.58 23.13 -23.57
N GLY A 208 -0.71 23.16 -23.20
CA GLY A 208 -1.81 23.54 -24.09
C GLY A 208 -2.36 22.38 -24.93
N HIS A 209 -1.88 21.16 -24.71
CA HIS A 209 -2.35 19.95 -25.39
C HIS A 209 -3.62 19.41 -24.71
N TYR A 210 -4.70 20.18 -24.77
CA TYR A 210 -5.89 19.91 -23.96
C TYR A 210 -6.60 18.59 -24.32
N MET A 211 -6.51 18.12 -25.57
CA MET A 211 -7.07 16.82 -25.96
C MET A 211 -6.31 15.65 -25.30
N ASP A 212 -4.98 15.72 -25.25
CA ASP A 212 -4.17 14.71 -24.55
C ASP A 212 -4.40 14.78 -23.03
N ALA A 213 -4.53 15.99 -22.49
CA ALA A 213 -4.91 16.20 -21.10
C ALA A 213 -6.27 15.54 -20.76
N ARG A 214 -7.27 15.66 -21.65
CA ARG A 214 -8.57 14.99 -21.52
C ARG A 214 -8.40 13.46 -21.46
N ALA A 215 -7.60 12.88 -22.37
CA ALA A 215 -7.38 11.45 -22.39
C ALA A 215 -6.77 10.92 -21.07
N PHE A 216 -5.82 11.66 -20.48
CA PHE A 216 -5.22 11.27 -19.20
C PHE A 216 -6.17 11.47 -18.00
N ILE A 217 -6.93 12.57 -17.95
CA ILE A 217 -7.83 12.83 -16.83
C ILE A 217 -9.02 11.85 -16.81
N GLU A 218 -9.54 11.44 -17.97
CA GLU A 218 -10.59 10.41 -18.05
C GLU A 218 -10.11 9.05 -17.54
N ARG A 219 -8.88 8.66 -17.93
CA ARG A 219 -8.24 7.45 -17.39
C ARG A 219 -8.05 7.56 -15.87
N ARG A 220 -7.61 8.72 -15.36
CA ARG A 220 -7.46 8.97 -13.91
C ARG A 220 -8.79 8.81 -13.17
N LEU A 221 -9.88 9.36 -13.70
CA LEU A 221 -11.22 9.30 -13.11
C LEU A 221 -11.75 7.84 -13.03
N THR A 222 -11.28 6.97 -13.92
CA THR A 222 -11.63 5.54 -13.93
C THR A 222 -10.74 4.70 -13.00
N ALA A 223 -9.48 5.09 -12.84
CA ALA A 223 -8.46 4.26 -12.19
C ALA A 223 -8.52 4.24 -10.65
N ALA A 224 -8.96 5.33 -10.03
CA ALA A 224 -8.94 5.47 -8.57
C ALA A 224 -10.06 6.42 -8.09
N PRO A 225 -10.40 6.40 -6.78
CA PRO A 225 -11.36 7.33 -6.21
C PRO A 225 -11.09 8.78 -6.62
N VAL A 226 -12.18 9.51 -6.82
CA VAL A 226 -12.16 10.89 -7.29
C VAL A 226 -12.06 11.82 -6.08
N ASP A 227 -11.33 12.91 -6.25
CA ASP A 227 -11.28 14.03 -5.31
C ASP A 227 -11.68 15.33 -6.03
N ALA A 228 -11.91 16.39 -5.26
CA ALA A 228 -12.35 17.67 -5.79
C ALA A 228 -11.32 18.31 -6.75
N GLY A 229 -10.02 18.06 -6.56
CA GLY A 229 -8.94 18.61 -7.38
C GLY A 229 -8.86 17.95 -8.75
N VAL A 230 -9.08 16.63 -8.83
CA VAL A 230 -9.16 15.90 -10.10
C VAL A 230 -10.37 16.37 -10.92
N LEU A 231 -11.53 16.58 -10.28
CA LEU A 231 -12.70 17.13 -10.96
C LEU A 231 -12.48 18.57 -11.43
N GLN A 232 -11.82 19.41 -10.61
CA GLN A 232 -11.48 20.76 -11.02
C GLN A 232 -10.59 20.77 -12.27
N LEU A 233 -9.54 19.93 -12.29
CA LEU A 233 -8.67 19.80 -13.45
C LEU A 233 -9.46 19.36 -14.70
N ALA A 234 -10.41 18.43 -14.55
CA ALA A 234 -11.29 18.05 -15.66
C ALA A 234 -12.12 19.25 -16.14
N VAL A 235 -12.76 20.01 -15.24
CA VAL A 235 -13.49 21.25 -15.61
C VAL A 235 -12.60 22.22 -16.38
N ASP A 236 -11.37 22.42 -15.94
CA ASP A 236 -10.43 23.35 -16.55
C ASP A 236 -10.02 22.89 -17.96
N ILE A 237 -9.73 21.59 -18.12
CA ILE A 237 -9.43 20.96 -19.42
C ILE A 237 -10.61 21.15 -20.38
N GLU A 238 -11.82 20.80 -19.95
CA GLU A 238 -13.04 20.89 -20.78
C GLU A 238 -13.35 22.33 -21.18
N THR A 239 -13.14 23.28 -20.26
CA THR A 239 -13.32 24.71 -20.53
C THR A 239 -12.33 25.20 -21.59
N LYS A 240 -11.07 24.75 -21.54
CA LYS A 240 -10.05 25.10 -22.55
C LYS A 240 -10.31 24.47 -23.92
N LEU A 241 -10.96 23.31 -23.95
CA LEU A 241 -11.45 22.68 -25.18
C LEU A 241 -12.71 23.33 -25.75
N GLY A 242 -13.38 24.20 -25.00
CA GLY A 242 -14.65 24.81 -25.37
C GLY A 242 -15.87 23.89 -25.17
N ASP A 243 -15.68 22.72 -24.55
CA ASP A 243 -16.75 21.77 -24.24
C ASP A 243 -17.45 22.15 -22.93
N MET A 244 -18.24 23.21 -23.01
CA MET A 244 -18.91 23.78 -21.84
C MET A 244 -19.94 22.83 -21.22
N ALA A 245 -20.48 21.90 -22.01
CA ALA A 245 -21.41 20.88 -21.54
C ALA A 245 -20.69 19.84 -20.66
N ALA A 246 -19.54 19.31 -21.12
CA ALA A 246 -18.72 18.40 -20.32
C ALA A 246 -18.19 19.08 -19.05
N ALA A 247 -17.71 20.33 -19.18
CA ALA A 247 -17.25 21.12 -18.04
C ALA A 247 -18.34 21.26 -16.97
N GLU A 248 -19.58 21.57 -17.37
CA GLU A 248 -20.68 21.72 -16.42
C GLU A 248 -21.06 20.40 -15.74
N LYS A 249 -21.00 19.27 -16.47
CA LYS A 249 -21.21 17.94 -15.87
C LYS A 249 -20.19 17.67 -14.76
N TYR A 250 -18.92 18.00 -14.97
CA TYR A 250 -17.90 17.85 -13.92
C TYR A 250 -18.12 18.81 -12.75
N ARG A 251 -18.52 20.07 -13.00
CA ARG A 251 -18.87 21.03 -11.91
C ARG A 251 -20.07 20.56 -11.07
N GLN A 252 -21.09 20.00 -11.71
CA GLN A 252 -22.24 19.45 -11.00
C GLN A 252 -21.84 18.27 -10.13
N ARG A 253 -21.04 17.35 -10.67
CA ARG A 253 -20.49 16.23 -9.91
C ARG A 253 -19.63 16.70 -8.74
N GLN A 254 -18.77 17.69 -8.94
CA GLN A 254 -17.92 18.26 -7.90
C GLN A 254 -18.75 18.89 -6.76
N ARG A 255 -19.81 19.66 -7.09
CA ARG A 255 -20.73 20.22 -6.09
C ARG A 255 -21.51 19.14 -5.33
N ALA A 256 -21.91 18.07 -6.00
CA ALA A 256 -22.67 16.98 -5.40
C ALA A 256 -21.80 16.11 -4.47
N GLU A 257 -20.58 15.77 -4.88
CA GLU A 257 -19.68 14.89 -4.13
C GLU A 257 -18.83 15.66 -3.09
N PHE A 258 -18.54 16.94 -3.34
CA PHE A 258 -17.64 17.76 -2.52
C PHE A 258 -18.19 19.18 -2.25
N PRO A 259 -19.37 19.32 -1.61
CA PRO A 259 -20.04 20.62 -1.43
C PRO A 259 -19.21 21.64 -0.62
N ASN A 260 -18.32 21.16 0.26
CA ASN A 260 -17.46 22.03 1.08
C ASN A 260 -16.17 22.45 0.36
N ALA A 261 -15.76 21.77 -0.71
CA ALA A 261 -14.55 22.10 -1.45
C ALA A 261 -14.72 23.38 -2.29
N THR A 262 -15.93 23.65 -2.77
CA THR A 262 -16.27 24.90 -3.48
C THR A 262 -16.30 26.14 -2.59
N ALA A 263 -16.26 25.97 -1.26
CA ALA A 263 -16.21 27.08 -0.30
C ALA A 263 -14.78 27.50 0.07
N ALA A 264 -13.77 26.68 -0.25
CA ALA A 264 -12.36 26.98 0.01
C ALA A 264 -11.73 27.67 -1.22
N SER A 265 -11.22 28.88 -1.01
CA SER A 265 -10.49 29.70 -2.00
C SER A 265 -9.26 28.94 -2.56
N PRO A 266 -8.76 29.25 -3.78
CA PRO A 266 -7.73 28.46 -4.48
C PRO A 266 -6.30 28.67 -3.91
N GLY A 267 -6.11 28.32 -2.63
CA GLY A 267 -4.81 28.38 -1.94
C GLY A 267 -4.48 27.15 -1.08
N ASP A 268 -5.44 26.27 -0.78
CA ASP A 268 -5.25 25.22 0.24
C ASP A 268 -5.05 23.78 -0.29
N SER A 269 -5.01 23.56 -1.61
CA SER A 269 -4.82 22.21 -2.18
C SER A 269 -3.36 21.78 -2.35
N ALA A 270 -2.41 22.51 -1.77
CA ALA A 270 -1.01 22.11 -1.69
C ALA A 270 -0.69 21.47 -0.34
N ARG A 271 -1.29 20.31 -0.06
CA ARG A 271 -0.70 19.32 0.86
C ARG A 271 -1.10 17.92 0.41
N PRO A 272 -0.16 16.98 0.27
CA PRO A 272 -0.47 15.59 -0.02
C PRO A 272 -1.27 14.93 1.10
#